data_AF-A0A699JI22-F1
#
_entry.id   AF-A0A699JI22-F1
#
_cell.length_a   1.000
_cell.length_b   1.000
_cell.length_c   1.000
_cell.angle_alpha   90.00
_cell.angle_beta   90.00
_cell.angle_gamma   90.00
#
_symmetry.space_group_name_H-M   'P 1'
#
loop_
_entity.id
_entity.type
_entity.pdbx_description
1 polymer ?
#
loop_
_entity_poly.entity_id
_entity_poly.type
_entity_poly.pdbx_seq_one_letter_code
_entity_poly.pdbx_strand_id
1 'polypeptide(L)'
;RFTEQPDAITFDGEVDRVYTKTSGNIAIIDHERKRTMVIRNEALPDADLWTPWDNAAKANRYGFGGNDYKTMLSVDSGVLEKPIILKPLEEWKGYQELSLISSSYSSGQLDPKTVAFYAKP
;
A
#
# COMPACT_ATOMS: atom_id res chain seq x y z
N ARG A 1 -7.98 5.21 -11.67
CA ARG A 1 -7.07 6.25 -11.13
C ARG A 1 -7.83 7.00 -10.05
N PHE A 2 -7.29 7.08 -8.85
CA PHE A 2 -7.98 7.66 -7.69
C PHE A 2 -7.12 8.72 -7.00
N THR A 3 -7.78 9.63 -6.30
CA THR A 3 -7.18 10.59 -5.36
C THR A 3 -8.10 10.61 -4.15
N GLU A 4 -7.59 10.19 -2.99
CA GLU A 4 -8.38 10.09 -1.77
C GLU A 4 -8.21 11.31 -0.88
N GLN A 5 -9.25 11.56 -0.07
CA GLN A 5 -9.28 12.56 0.97
C GLN A 5 -8.34 12.15 2.12
N PRO A 6 -7.98 13.05 3.06
CA PRO A 6 -7.02 12.76 4.13
C PRO A 6 -7.39 11.61 5.10
N ASP A 7 -8.57 11.01 4.95
CA ASP A 7 -9.01 9.87 5.75
C ASP A 7 -8.37 8.56 5.27
N ALA A 8 -8.26 7.58 6.18
CA ALA A 8 -7.73 6.26 5.84
C ALA A 8 -8.63 5.51 4.86
N ILE A 9 -8.00 4.72 3.98
CA ILE A 9 -8.69 3.78 3.10
C ILE A 9 -9.16 2.59 3.94
N THR A 10 -10.46 2.32 3.91
CA THR A 10 -11.06 1.13 4.50
C THR A 10 -11.66 0.24 3.43
N PHE A 11 -11.74 -1.06 3.69
CA PHE A 11 -12.24 -2.06 2.76
C PHE A 11 -13.54 -2.66 3.29
N ASP A 12 -14.63 -2.48 2.55
CA ASP A 12 -15.94 -3.13 2.76
C ASP A 12 -16.39 -3.93 1.52
N GLY A 13 -15.49 -4.07 0.54
CA GLY A 13 -15.73 -4.74 -0.73
C GLY A 13 -14.44 -4.92 -1.54
N GLU A 14 -14.61 -5.42 -2.76
CA GLU A 14 -13.51 -5.62 -3.72
C GLU A 14 -12.84 -4.27 -4.05
N VAL A 15 -11.51 -4.27 -4.07
CA VAL A 15 -10.71 -3.09 -4.45
C VAL A 15 -9.65 -3.51 -5.46
N ASP A 16 -9.53 -2.71 -6.51
CA ASP A 16 -8.52 -2.83 -7.57
C ASP A 16 -8.24 -1.40 -8.07
N ARG A 17 -7.23 -0.74 -7.49
CA ARG A 17 -7.02 0.70 -7.65
C ARG A 17 -5.55 1.08 -7.72
N VAL A 18 -5.22 1.85 -8.76
CA VAL A 18 -3.94 2.57 -8.86
C VAL A 18 -4.06 4.01 -8.31
N TYR A 19 -3.19 4.32 -7.36
CA TYR A 19 -2.92 5.63 -6.78
C TYR A 19 -1.63 6.21 -7.37
N THR A 20 -1.72 7.42 -7.90
CA THR A 20 -0.59 8.08 -8.57
C THR A 20 -0.03 9.19 -7.72
N LYS A 21 1.28 9.44 -7.80
CA LYS A 21 1.96 10.52 -7.05
C LYS A 21 1.76 10.40 -5.53
N THR A 22 1.91 9.20 -5.01
CA THR A 22 1.94 8.93 -3.58
C THR A 22 3.09 9.69 -2.92
N SER A 23 2.96 10.04 -1.64
CA SER A 23 3.96 10.81 -0.88
C SER A 23 5.21 9.99 -0.51
N GLY A 24 5.35 8.77 -1.04
CA GLY A 24 6.47 7.85 -0.79
C GLY A 24 6.34 7.00 0.48
N ASN A 25 5.38 7.29 1.37
CA ASN A 25 5.16 6.52 2.59
C ASN A 25 3.71 6.04 2.66
N ILE A 26 3.50 4.73 2.71
CA ILE A 26 2.19 4.09 2.85
C ILE A 26 2.15 3.38 4.19
N ALA A 27 1.07 3.57 4.96
CA ALA A 27 0.86 2.91 6.24
C ALA A 27 -0.37 2.00 6.16
N ILE A 28 -0.19 0.73 6.49
CA ILE A 28 -1.27 -0.27 6.58
C ILE A 28 -1.50 -0.54 8.06
N ILE A 29 -2.67 -0.17 8.57
CA ILE A 29 -3.02 -0.28 9.98
C ILE A 29 -3.84 -1.56 10.17
N ASP A 30 -3.28 -2.52 10.88
CA ASP A 30 -3.89 -3.78 11.22
C ASP A 30 -4.29 -3.75 12.70
N HIS A 31 -5.53 -3.32 12.95
CA HIS A 31 -6.07 -3.17 14.30
C HIS A 31 -6.18 -4.51 15.04
N GLU A 32 -6.55 -5.58 14.34
CA GLU A 32 -6.69 -6.91 14.94
C GLU A 32 -5.34 -7.41 15.48
N ARG A 33 -4.28 -7.28 14.68
CA ARG A 33 -2.94 -7.70 15.07
C ARG A 33 -2.13 -6.61 15.79
N LYS A 34 -2.75 -5.46 16.07
CA LYS A 34 -2.14 -4.32 16.78
C LYS A 34 -0.79 -3.91 16.20
N ARG A 35 -0.69 -3.85 14.88
CA ARG A 35 0.54 -3.53 14.16
C ARG A 35 0.28 -2.57 13.01
N THR A 36 1.32 -1.83 12.63
CA THR A 36 1.32 -1.03 11.42
C THR A 36 2.46 -1.50 10.54
N MET A 37 2.16 -1.81 9.28
CA MET A 37 3.17 -2.03 8.27
C MET A 37 3.41 -0.71 7.54
N VAL A 38 4.66 -0.26 7.50
CA VAL A 38 5.05 0.96 6.81
C VAL A 38 5.82 0.54 5.56
N ILE A 39 5.39 1.03 4.41
CA ILE A 39 6.06 0.86 3.13
C ILE A 39 6.68 2.21 2.78
N ARG A 40 8.00 2.22 2.65
CA ARG A 40 8.77 3.39 2.27
C ARG A 40 9.34 3.18 0.88
N ASN A 41 9.07 4.14 0.01
CA ASN A 41 9.38 4.07 -1.39
C ASN A 41 10.38 5.16 -1.78
N GLU A 42 11.43 4.76 -2.48
CA GLU A 42 12.32 5.67 -3.19
C GLU A 42 12.19 5.43 -4.69
N ALA A 43 11.95 6.51 -5.44
CA ALA A 43 11.73 6.50 -6.89
C ALA A 43 10.55 5.63 -7.40
N LEU A 44 9.66 5.16 -6.52
CA LEU A 44 8.41 4.46 -6.85
C LEU A 44 7.20 5.36 -6.49
N PRO A 45 6.74 6.22 -7.42
CA PRO A 45 5.77 7.27 -7.11
C PRO A 45 4.31 6.78 -7.07
N ASP A 46 4.01 5.58 -7.56
CA ASP A 46 2.66 5.06 -7.69
C ASP A 46 2.48 3.82 -6.81
N ALA A 47 1.23 3.52 -6.46
CA ALA A 47 0.87 2.33 -5.71
C ALA A 47 -0.39 1.67 -6.30
N ASP A 48 -0.34 0.37 -6.51
CA ASP A 48 -1.52 -0.44 -6.75
C ASP A 48 -2.03 -1.04 -5.44
N LEU A 49 -3.35 -1.04 -5.26
CA LEU A 49 -4.03 -1.53 -4.08
C LEU A 49 -5.08 -2.54 -4.51
N TRP A 50 -4.94 -3.77 -4.03
CA TRP A 50 -5.82 -4.86 -4.46
C TRP A 50 -6.25 -5.78 -3.31
N THR A 51 -7.57 -6.06 -3.29
CA THR A 51 -8.16 -7.18 -2.55
C THR A 51 -9.34 -7.75 -3.35
N PRO A 52 -9.44 -9.09 -3.52
CA PRO A 52 -10.55 -9.70 -4.24
C PRO A 52 -11.84 -9.71 -3.41
N TRP A 53 -11.76 -9.37 -2.12
CA TRP A 53 -12.86 -9.57 -1.18
C TRP A 53 -13.43 -10.99 -1.29
N ASP A 54 -14.74 -11.15 -1.28
CA ASP A 54 -15.44 -12.43 -1.42
C ASP A 54 -15.49 -12.99 -2.86
N ASN A 55 -14.81 -12.37 -3.83
CA ASN A 55 -14.74 -12.85 -5.21
C ASN A 55 -13.78 -14.05 -5.36
N ALA A 56 -14.28 -15.23 -5.02
CA ALA A 56 -13.51 -16.48 -5.05
C ALA A 56 -12.89 -16.79 -6.43
N ALA A 57 -13.56 -16.42 -7.53
CA ALA A 57 -13.03 -16.64 -8.87
C ALA A 57 -11.78 -15.79 -9.14
N LYS A 58 -11.79 -14.51 -8.72
CA LYS A 58 -10.61 -13.64 -8.79
C LYS A 58 -9.50 -14.13 -7.86
N ALA A 59 -9.83 -14.45 -6.60
CA ALA A 59 -8.85 -15.01 -5.66
C ALA A 59 -8.14 -16.24 -6.24
N ASN A 60 -8.90 -17.21 -6.75
CA ASN A 60 -8.37 -18.44 -7.34
C ASN A 60 -7.48 -18.18 -8.56
N ARG A 61 -7.80 -17.17 -9.39
CA ARG A 61 -6.97 -16.80 -10.56
C ARG A 61 -5.55 -16.43 -10.17
N TYR A 62 -5.37 -15.85 -8.99
CA TYR A 62 -4.07 -15.45 -8.44
C TYR A 62 -3.50 -16.47 -7.44
N GLY A 63 -4.10 -17.66 -7.34
CA GLY A 63 -3.62 -18.75 -6.48
C GLY A 63 -4.06 -18.68 -5.01
N PHE A 64 -5.03 -17.81 -4.70
CA PHE A 64 -5.57 -17.66 -3.35
C PHE A 64 -6.88 -18.43 -3.16
N GLY A 65 -7.07 -19.02 -1.98
CA GLY A 65 -8.34 -19.61 -1.56
C GLY A 65 -9.43 -18.55 -1.36
N GLY A 66 -10.69 -18.96 -1.44
CA GLY A 66 -11.84 -18.04 -1.36
C GLY A 66 -11.99 -17.26 -0.04
N ASN A 67 -11.23 -17.58 1.01
CA ASN A 67 -11.21 -16.85 2.28
C ASN A 67 -9.88 -16.14 2.57
N ASP A 68 -8.87 -16.29 1.71
CA ASP A 68 -7.53 -15.74 1.97
C ASP A 68 -7.52 -14.20 1.95
N TYR A 69 -8.51 -13.59 1.29
CA TYR A 69 -8.71 -12.13 1.29
C TYR A 69 -8.87 -11.54 2.71
N LYS A 70 -9.28 -12.35 3.69
CA LYS A 70 -9.46 -11.91 5.08
C LYS A 70 -8.13 -11.65 5.79
N THR A 71 -7.04 -12.22 5.28
CA THR A 71 -5.71 -12.14 5.90
C THR A 71 -4.66 -11.58 4.94
N MET A 72 -5.09 -11.06 3.80
CA MET A 72 -4.23 -10.58 2.72
C MET A 72 -4.71 -9.24 2.18
N LEU A 73 -3.75 -8.37 1.87
CA LEU A 73 -3.93 -7.15 1.09
C LEU A 73 -2.71 -7.00 0.18
N SER A 74 -2.91 -6.72 -1.11
CA SER A 74 -1.81 -6.36 -2.01
C SER A 74 -1.61 -4.86 -2.02
N VAL A 75 -0.37 -4.42 -1.79
CA VAL A 75 0.04 -3.03 -1.92
C VAL A 75 1.37 -3.00 -2.67
N ASP A 76 1.31 -2.63 -3.94
CA ASP A 76 2.44 -2.76 -4.86
C ASP A 76 2.95 -1.37 -5.27
N SER A 77 4.15 -1.02 -4.83
CA SER A 77 4.80 0.24 -5.18
C SER A 77 5.45 0.16 -6.57
N GLY A 78 5.27 1.18 -7.39
CA GLY A 78 5.72 1.12 -8.78
C GLY A 78 5.86 2.48 -9.46
N VAL A 79 6.28 2.39 -10.72
CA VAL A 79 6.18 3.47 -11.71
C VAL A 79 5.14 3.01 -12.72
N LEU A 80 3.88 3.33 -12.46
CA LEU A 80 2.73 2.74 -13.14
C LEU A 80 2.08 3.74 -14.12
N GLU A 81 2.04 5.03 -13.76
CA GLU A 81 1.41 6.06 -14.59
C GLU A 81 2.33 6.54 -15.71
N LYS A 82 3.57 6.88 -15.36
CA LYS A 82 4.51 7.57 -16.25
C LYS A 82 5.77 6.73 -16.43
N PRO A 83 5.94 6.06 -17.58
CA PRO A 83 7.12 5.26 -17.83
C PRO A 83 8.41 6.07 -17.70
N ILE A 84 9.43 5.48 -17.10
CA ILE A 84 10.78 6.02 -17.13
C ILE A 84 11.39 5.73 -18.50
N ILE A 85 11.88 6.77 -19.16
CA ILE A 85 12.57 6.66 -20.45
C ILE A 85 14.07 6.83 -20.19
N LEU A 86 14.85 5.78 -20.48
CA LEU A 86 16.30 5.77 -20.33
C LEU A 86 16.97 5.91 -21.70
N LYS A 87 18.01 6.74 -21.78
CA LYS A 87 18.93 6.82 -22.92
C LYS A 87 20.01 5.74 -22.80
N PRO A 88 20.79 5.48 -23.87
CA PRO A 88 21.93 4.58 -23.78
C PRO A 88 22.85 4.96 -22.61
N LEU A 89 23.22 3.96 -21.80
CA LEU A 89 24.06 4.08 -20.60
C LEU A 89 23.41 4.76 -19.38
N GLU A 90 22.12 5.13 -19.43
CA GLU A 90 21.40 5.56 -18.23
C GLU A 90 20.88 4.36 -17.43
N GLU A 91 20.81 4.52 -16.12
CA GLU A 91 20.25 3.55 -15.18
C GLU A 91 19.11 4.19 -14.39
N TRP A 92 18.14 3.37 -14.01
CA TRP A 92 17.15 3.73 -13.00
C TRP A 92 17.17 2.70 -11.87
N LYS A 93 16.96 3.18 -10.64
CA LYS A 93 16.86 2.37 -9.43
C LYS A 93 15.65 2.85 -8.64
N GLY A 94 14.89 1.90 -8.13
CA GLY A 94 13.82 2.13 -7.16
C GLY A 94 14.03 1.21 -5.97
N TYR A 95 13.61 1.67 -4.80
CA TYR A 95 13.76 0.93 -3.55
C TYR A 95 12.43 0.93 -2.80
N GLN A 96 12.13 -0.22 -2.20
CA GLN A 96 11.02 -0.40 -1.29
C GLN A 96 11.56 -1.00 0.00
N GLU A 97 11.22 -0.38 1.12
CA GLU A 97 11.49 -0.89 2.45
C GLU A 97 10.17 -1.17 3.16
N LEU A 98 10.09 -2.34 3.81
CA LEU A 98 8.95 -2.71 4.65
C LEU A 98 9.41 -2.76 6.10
N SER A 99 8.70 -2.03 6.96
CA SER A 99 8.93 -2.05 8.40
C SER A 99 7.65 -2.42 9.12
N LEU A 100 7.77 -3.23 10.18
CA LEU A 100 6.67 -3.53 11.06
C LEU A 100 6.88 -2.82 12.40
N ILE A 101 5.90 -2.03 12.80
CA ILE A 101 5.92 -1.31 14.07
C ILE A 101 4.72 -1.72 14.92
N SER A 102 4.92 -1.74 16.24
CA SER A 102 3.81 -1.90 17.17
C SER A 102 2.84 -0.74 17.00
N SER A 103 1.56 -1.04 16.83
CA SER A 103 0.56 0.01 16.65
C SER A 103 0.14 0.57 18.00
N SER A 104 0.40 1.87 18.22
CA SER A 104 -0.27 2.65 19.28
C SER A 104 -1.69 3.08 18.87
N TYR A 105 -2.14 2.77 17.64
CA TYR A 105 -3.44 3.17 17.08
C TYR A 105 -4.58 2.27 17.60
N SER A 106 -4.94 2.44 18.86
CA SER A 106 -6.10 1.78 19.47
C SER A 106 -7.36 2.67 19.51
N SER A 107 -7.30 3.91 19.04
CA SER A 107 -8.38 4.92 19.22
C SER A 107 -9.16 5.27 17.95
N GLY A 108 -8.81 4.75 16.77
CA GLY A 108 -9.49 5.06 15.50
C GLY A 108 -9.23 6.49 14.97
N GLN A 109 -8.42 7.31 15.66
CA GLN A 109 -7.89 8.55 15.11
C GLN A 109 -6.47 8.31 14.60
N LEU A 110 -6.22 8.66 13.34
CA LEU A 110 -4.87 8.77 12.83
C LEU A 110 -4.12 9.83 13.67
N ASP A 111 -2.96 9.52 14.24
CA ASP A 111 -1.99 10.54 14.68
C ASP A 111 -0.95 10.75 13.57
N PRO A 112 -1.12 11.79 12.72
CA PRO A 112 -0.20 12.08 11.64
C PRO A 112 1.25 12.25 12.11
N LYS A 113 1.50 12.64 13.37
CA LYS A 113 2.85 12.84 13.90
C LYS A 113 3.56 11.51 14.13
N THR A 114 2.84 10.49 14.59
CA THR A 114 3.39 9.15 14.77
C THR A 114 3.67 8.50 13.43
N VAL A 115 2.77 8.60 12.43
CA VAL A 115 3.08 8.14 11.06
C VAL A 115 4.29 8.89 10.49
N ALA A 116 4.29 10.23 10.61
CA ALA A 116 5.38 11.07 10.13
C ALA A 116 6.72 10.74 10.80
N PHE A 117 6.73 10.28 12.05
CA PHE A 117 7.93 9.85 12.75
C PHE A 117 8.57 8.60 12.13
N TYR A 118 7.78 7.57 11.84
CA TYR A 118 8.27 6.35 11.19
C TYR A 118 8.54 6.52 9.69
N ALA A 119 7.98 7.57 9.09
CA ALA A 119 8.18 7.98 7.71
C ALA A 119 9.42 8.89 7.50
N LYS A 120 10.21 9.20 8.54
CA LYS A 120 11.42 10.03 8.43
C LYS A 120 12.59 9.27 7.79
N PRO A 121 13.28 9.84 6.77
CA PRO A 121 14.48 9.30 6.13
C PRO A 121 15.36 8.48 7.07
#